data_AF-A0A1I5Y131-F1
#
_entry.id   AF-A0A1I5Y131-F1
#
_cell.length_a   1.000
_cell.length_b   1.000
_cell.length_c   1.000
_cell.angle_alpha   90.00
_cell.angle_beta   90.00
_cell.angle_gamma   90.00
#
_symmetry.space_group_name_H-M   'P 1'
#
loop_
_entity.id
_entity.type
_entity.pdbx_description
1 polymer ?
#
loop_
_entity_poly.entity_id
_entity_poly.type
_entity_poly.pdbx_seq_one_letter_code
_entity_poly.pdbx_strand_id
1 'polypeptide(L)'
;KINEKTTVLLGIEKIIELNWCSKNDMIGLIIHELGHVYQSQYGTLYHKDNSMAEKFLWQLYTEGVAMAFEQEIIGDSEYYNQDKNGWKEWCDQNYELIKQSFSHDMTIMNSENQRYFGDWVSFEGHADVGYYLGARFVQYLLRSDCFDSVINYTFERVQTEFDKFVDSN
;
A
#
# COMPACT_ATOMS: atom_id res chain seq x y z
N LYS A 1 -4.83 -19.61 3.99
CA LYS A 1 -4.15 -20.92 3.96
C LYS A 1 -4.97 -21.91 3.14
N ILE A 2 -4.37 -22.63 2.20
CA ILE A 2 -5.01 -23.74 1.49
C ILE A 2 -4.25 -25.01 1.86
N ASN A 3 -4.93 -26.02 2.40
CA ASN A 3 -4.31 -27.25 2.90
C ASN A 3 -3.12 -26.96 3.84
N GLU A 4 -3.36 -26.08 4.83
CA GLU A 4 -2.36 -25.61 5.83
C GLU A 4 -1.16 -24.84 5.27
N LYS A 5 -1.02 -24.72 3.95
CA LYS A 5 0.02 -23.93 3.30
C LYS A 5 -0.39 -22.47 3.20
N THR A 6 0.56 -21.58 3.45
CA THR A 6 0.43 -20.17 3.08
C THR A 6 0.41 -20.10 1.55
N THR A 7 -0.59 -19.40 1.01
CA THR A 7 -0.82 -19.29 -0.43
C THR A 7 -0.76 -17.82 -0.80
N VAL A 8 0.01 -17.51 -1.85
CA VAL A 8 -0.04 -16.23 -2.54
C VAL A 8 -1.02 -16.36 -3.68
N LEU A 9 -1.99 -15.45 -3.77
CA LEU A 9 -2.94 -15.37 -4.86
C LEU A 9 -2.54 -14.22 -5.77
N LEU A 10 -2.16 -14.53 -7.00
CA LEU A 10 -1.88 -13.52 -8.01
C LEU A 10 -3.16 -13.30 -8.82
N GLY A 11 -3.67 -12.07 -8.81
CA GLY A 11 -4.82 -11.68 -9.64
C GLY A 11 -4.43 -11.74 -11.11
N ILE A 12 -5.02 -12.67 -11.86
CA ILE A 12 -4.73 -12.83 -13.29
C ILE A 12 -5.22 -11.62 -14.09
N GLU A 13 -6.28 -10.97 -13.61
CA GLU A 13 -6.82 -9.72 -14.15
C GLU A 13 -5.78 -8.60 -14.10
N LYS A 14 -5.14 -8.36 -12.93
CA LYS A 14 -4.05 -7.38 -12.79
C LYS A 14 -2.87 -7.66 -13.73
N ILE A 15 -2.49 -8.93 -13.87
CA ILE A 15 -1.37 -9.34 -14.75
C ILE A 15 -1.67 -8.99 -16.21
N ILE A 16 -2.89 -9.27 -16.67
CA ILE A 16 -3.30 -9.05 -18.06
C ILE A 16 -3.53 -7.56 -18.33
N GLU A 17 -4.26 -6.86 -17.46
CA GLU A 17 -4.68 -5.47 -17.66
C GLU A 17 -3.52 -4.48 -17.60
N LEU A 18 -2.58 -4.70 -16.68
CA LEU A 18 -1.37 -3.88 -16.56
C LEU A 18 -0.27 -4.33 -17.51
N ASN A 19 -0.50 -5.35 -18.35
CA ASN A 19 0.50 -5.99 -19.20
C ASN A 19 1.78 -6.32 -18.41
N TRP A 20 1.62 -6.81 -17.19
CA TRP A 20 2.69 -7.28 -16.31
C TRP A 20 3.20 -8.66 -16.73
N CYS A 21 3.36 -8.84 -18.04
CA CYS A 21 3.74 -10.09 -18.66
C CYS A 21 5.26 -10.26 -18.73
N SER A 22 6.04 -9.22 -18.41
CA SER A 22 7.50 -9.34 -18.39
C SER A 22 7.96 -10.07 -17.13
N LYS A 23 9.14 -10.69 -17.21
CA LYS A 23 9.77 -11.35 -16.07
C LYS A 23 9.93 -10.39 -14.87
N ASN A 24 10.24 -9.12 -15.13
CA ASN A 24 10.46 -8.14 -14.07
C ASN A 24 9.13 -7.75 -13.40
N ASP A 25 8.07 -7.54 -14.17
CA ASP A 25 6.75 -7.21 -13.61
C ASP A 25 6.24 -8.35 -12.70
N MET A 26 6.44 -9.61 -13.13
CA MET A 26 6.07 -10.79 -12.34
C MET A 26 6.93 -10.94 -11.08
N ILE A 27 8.23 -10.59 -11.14
CA ILE A 27 9.11 -10.63 -9.97
C ILE A 27 8.66 -9.60 -8.93
N GLY A 28 8.40 -8.36 -9.34
CA GLY A 28 7.89 -7.31 -8.43
C GLY A 28 6.60 -7.75 -7.74
N LEU A 29 5.62 -8.18 -8.54
CA LEU A 29 4.34 -8.68 -8.02
C LEU A 29 4.50 -9.84 -7.03
N ILE A 30 5.35 -10.83 -7.34
CA ILE A 30 5.60 -11.95 -6.41
C ILE A 30 6.24 -11.44 -5.11
N ILE A 31 7.19 -10.51 -5.20
CA ILE A 31 7.85 -9.94 -4.03
C ILE A 31 6.86 -9.14 -3.17
N HIS A 32 6.00 -8.33 -3.77
CA HIS A 32 4.94 -7.58 -3.07
C HIS A 32 4.08 -8.51 -2.23
N GLU A 33 3.57 -9.58 -2.84
CA GLU A 33 2.75 -10.57 -2.13
C GLU A 33 3.54 -11.33 -1.05
N LEU A 34 4.83 -11.56 -1.25
CA LEU A 34 5.71 -12.09 -0.21
C LEU A 34 5.85 -11.13 0.97
N GLY A 35 5.76 -9.82 0.75
CA GLY A 35 5.69 -8.80 1.80
C GLY A 35 4.49 -8.99 2.72
N HIS A 36 3.29 -9.21 2.16
CA HIS A 36 2.10 -9.56 2.95
C HIS A 36 2.27 -10.88 3.70
N VAL A 37 2.85 -11.89 3.05
CA VAL A 37 3.15 -13.17 3.71
C VAL A 37 4.13 -12.99 4.88
N TYR A 38 5.15 -12.15 4.69
CA TYR A 38 6.14 -11.84 5.73
C TYR A 38 5.47 -11.15 6.92
N GLN A 39 4.69 -10.09 6.66
CA GLN A 39 3.92 -9.41 7.71
C GLN A 39 2.97 -10.37 8.43
N SER A 40 2.29 -11.27 7.72
CA SER A 40 1.41 -12.27 8.35
C SER A 40 2.14 -13.27 9.24
N GLN A 41 3.43 -13.53 8.99
CA GLN A 41 4.21 -14.51 9.75
C GLN A 41 4.94 -13.88 10.93
N TYR A 42 5.45 -12.66 10.77
CA TYR A 42 6.36 -12.02 11.73
C TYR A 42 5.81 -10.73 12.34
N GLY A 43 4.63 -10.29 11.91
CA GLY A 43 3.97 -9.09 12.40
C GLY A 43 2.45 -9.23 12.51
N THR A 44 1.76 -8.09 12.43
CA THR A 44 0.31 -8.00 12.51
C THR A 44 -0.25 -7.62 11.15
N LEU A 45 -0.79 -8.59 10.41
CA LEU A 45 -1.49 -8.34 9.14
C LEU A 45 -3.00 -8.11 9.34
N TYR A 46 -3.59 -8.79 10.32
CA TYR A 46 -5.04 -8.76 10.54
C TYR A 46 -5.41 -7.82 11.68
N HIS A 47 -6.22 -6.82 11.36
CA HIS A 47 -6.94 -5.98 12.32
C HIS A 47 -8.44 -6.25 12.19
N LYS A 48 -9.17 -6.14 13.31
CA LYS A 48 -10.63 -6.22 13.29
C LYS A 48 -11.17 -4.79 13.22
N ASP A 49 -11.51 -4.36 12.01
CA ASP A 49 -12.02 -3.02 11.76
C ASP A 49 -13.39 -2.82 12.43
N ASN A 50 -13.56 -1.69 13.13
CA ASN A 50 -14.85 -1.26 13.68
C ASN A 50 -15.58 -0.24 12.79
N SER A 51 -14.91 0.28 11.76
CA SER A 51 -15.48 1.21 10.80
C SER A 51 -14.80 1.11 9.42
N MET A 52 -15.41 1.74 8.42
CA MET A 52 -14.83 1.79 7.07
C MET A 52 -13.54 2.63 7.03
N ALA A 53 -13.46 3.69 7.85
CA ALA A 53 -12.25 4.49 7.97
C ALA A 53 -11.08 3.66 8.52
N GLU A 54 -11.33 2.84 9.55
CA GLU A 54 -10.31 1.94 10.09
C GLU A 54 -9.83 0.96 9.02
N LYS A 55 -10.77 0.38 8.25
CA LYS A 55 -10.45 -0.54 7.16
C LYS A 55 -9.54 0.08 6.11
N PHE A 56 -9.85 1.29 5.63
CA PHE A 56 -9.03 1.93 4.60
C PHE A 56 -7.67 2.37 5.12
N LEU A 57 -7.59 2.87 6.35
CA LEU A 57 -6.31 3.20 6.96
C LEU A 57 -5.45 1.96 7.18
N TRP A 58 -6.05 0.86 7.65
CA TRP A 58 -5.34 -0.40 7.81
C TRP A 58 -4.88 -0.96 6.47
N GLN A 59 -5.71 -0.88 5.43
CA GLN A 59 -5.35 -1.25 4.06
C GLN A 59 -4.16 -0.42 3.56
N LEU A 60 -4.19 0.91 3.71
CA LEU A 60 -3.09 1.80 3.33
C LEU A 60 -1.77 1.37 3.99
N TYR A 61 -1.82 1.07 5.29
CA TYR A 61 -0.68 0.62 6.05
C TYR A 61 -0.16 -0.76 5.58
N THR A 62 -1.03 -1.77 5.42
CA THR A 62 -0.61 -3.11 5.00
C THR A 62 -0.08 -3.17 3.56
N GLU A 63 -0.67 -2.37 2.65
CA GLU A 63 -0.16 -2.22 1.29
C GLU A 63 1.18 -1.48 1.29
N GLY A 64 1.32 -0.44 2.12
CA GLY A 64 2.58 0.27 2.32
C GLY A 64 3.71 -0.63 2.85
N VAL A 65 3.40 -1.56 3.76
CA VAL A 65 4.37 -2.54 4.27
C VAL A 65 4.84 -3.47 3.17
N ALA A 66 3.93 -3.96 2.33
CA ALA A 66 4.28 -4.81 1.19
C ALA A 66 5.13 -4.05 0.16
N MET A 67 4.77 -2.80 -0.16
CA MET A 67 5.56 -1.93 -1.03
C MET A 67 6.97 -1.68 -0.47
N ALA A 68 7.10 -1.38 0.83
CA ALA A 68 8.41 -1.16 1.45
C ALA A 68 9.28 -2.43 1.44
N PHE A 69 8.67 -3.59 1.66
CA PHE A 69 9.34 -4.88 1.54
C PHE A 69 9.82 -5.14 0.11
N GLU A 70 9.00 -4.83 -0.90
CA GLU A 70 9.36 -4.93 -2.30
C GLU A 70 10.55 -4.04 -2.67
N GLN A 71 10.47 -2.76 -2.30
CA GLN A 71 11.51 -1.77 -2.53
C GLN A 71 12.85 -2.17 -1.90
N GLU A 72 12.84 -2.73 -0.69
CA GLU A 72 14.05 -3.21 -0.01
C GLU A 72 14.70 -4.38 -0.76
N ILE A 73 13.92 -5.37 -1.22
CA ILE A 73 14.46 -6.52 -1.95
C ILE A 73 14.99 -6.10 -3.33
N ILE A 74 14.32 -5.16 -3.99
CA ILE A 74 14.76 -4.61 -5.28
C ILE A 74 15.99 -3.72 -5.10
N GLY A 75 16.15 -3.09 -3.94
CA GLY A 75 17.23 -2.16 -3.62
C GLY A 75 16.99 -0.74 -4.15
N ASP A 76 15.72 -0.34 -4.31
CA ASP A 76 15.32 0.98 -4.79
C ASP A 76 14.04 1.47 -4.06
N SER A 77 14.19 2.47 -3.20
CA SER A 77 13.08 3.07 -2.45
C SER A 77 12.10 3.86 -3.32
N GLU A 78 12.48 4.19 -4.54
CA GLU A 78 11.64 4.91 -5.49
C GLU A 78 11.02 3.97 -6.54
N TYR A 79 11.18 2.65 -6.38
CA TYR A 79 10.57 1.66 -7.25
C TYR A 79 9.07 1.53 -6.99
N TYR A 80 8.30 1.54 -8.09
CA TYR A 80 6.87 1.24 -8.13
C TYR A 80 6.57 0.44 -9.40
N ASN A 81 6.03 -0.77 -9.26
CA ASN A 81 5.68 -1.61 -10.42
C ASN A 81 4.55 -0.99 -11.28
N GLN A 82 3.77 -0.08 -10.71
CA GLN A 82 2.72 0.72 -11.36
C GLN A 82 3.27 1.90 -12.17
N ASP A 83 4.56 2.23 -12.08
CA ASP A 83 5.13 3.40 -12.76
C ASP A 83 5.20 3.20 -14.28
N LYS A 84 4.07 3.48 -14.93
CA LYS A 84 3.88 3.44 -16.37
C LYS A 84 3.33 4.80 -16.80
N ASN A 85 3.87 5.32 -17.90
CA ASN A 85 3.45 6.60 -18.49
C ASN A 85 3.53 7.80 -17.52
N GLY A 86 4.52 7.84 -16.62
CA GLY A 86 4.73 8.95 -15.69
C GLY A 86 3.82 8.94 -14.47
N TRP A 87 3.21 7.81 -14.14
CA TRP A 87 2.33 7.66 -12.97
C TRP A 87 3.02 8.09 -11.67
N LYS A 88 4.28 7.70 -11.46
CA LYS A 88 5.02 8.09 -10.25
C LYS A 88 5.31 9.58 -10.23
N GLU A 89 5.76 10.15 -11.35
CA GLU A 89 6.02 11.58 -11.46
C GLU A 89 4.76 12.40 -11.15
N TRP A 90 3.60 11.97 -11.64
CA TRP A 90 2.32 12.58 -11.32
C TRP A 90 2.00 12.47 -9.82
N CYS A 91 2.21 11.29 -9.22
CA CYS A 91 2.01 11.09 -7.78
C CYS A 91 2.94 11.98 -6.93
N ASP A 92 4.20 12.16 -7.34
CA ASP A 92 5.16 13.03 -6.68
C ASP A 92 4.72 14.50 -6.74
N GLN A 93 4.28 14.97 -7.92
CA GLN A 93 3.77 16.33 -8.12
C GLN A 93 2.47 16.62 -7.34
N ASN A 94 1.67 15.58 -7.06
CA ASN A 94 0.38 15.69 -6.39
C ASN A 94 0.41 15.09 -4.97
N TYR A 95 1.60 14.86 -4.39
CA TYR A 95 1.76 14.16 -3.12
C TYR A 95 0.90 14.75 -1.99
N GLU A 96 0.95 16.07 -1.79
CA GLU A 96 0.15 16.75 -0.77
C GLU A 96 -1.35 16.64 -1.02
N LEU A 97 -1.78 16.73 -2.28
CA LEU A 97 -3.18 16.58 -2.66
C LEU A 97 -3.68 15.16 -2.34
N ILE A 98 -2.91 14.14 -2.68
CA ILE A 98 -3.23 12.73 -2.41
C ILE A 98 -3.34 12.50 -0.90
N LYS A 99 -2.34 12.96 -0.14
CA LYS A 99 -2.25 12.80 1.32
C LYS A 99 -3.45 13.43 2.04
N GLN A 100 -3.76 14.69 1.72
CA GLN A 100 -4.88 15.40 2.34
C GLN A 100 -6.24 14.84 1.90
N SER A 101 -6.39 14.48 0.61
CA SER A 101 -7.64 13.92 0.11
C SER A 101 -7.93 12.56 0.71
N PHE A 102 -6.93 11.68 0.89
CA PHE A 102 -7.14 10.39 1.52
C PHE A 102 -7.59 10.53 2.97
N SER A 103 -6.95 11.42 3.73
CA SER A 103 -7.31 11.71 5.13
C SER A 103 -8.75 12.21 5.27
N HIS A 104 -9.20 13.05 4.34
CA HIS A 104 -10.60 13.48 4.29
C HIS A 104 -11.53 12.33 3.88
N ASP A 105 -11.22 11.69 2.75
CA ASP A 105 -12.08 10.70 2.10
C ASP A 105 -12.32 9.48 2.97
N MET A 106 -11.33 9.02 3.75
CA MET A 106 -11.48 7.82 4.60
C MET A 106 -12.65 7.93 5.58
N THR A 107 -13.07 9.14 5.93
CA THR A 107 -14.21 9.38 6.83
C THR A 107 -15.58 9.29 6.15
N ILE A 108 -15.63 9.32 4.80
CA ILE A 108 -16.87 9.38 4.01
C ILE A 108 -16.97 8.29 2.93
N MET A 109 -15.85 7.69 2.52
CA MET A 109 -15.81 6.68 1.47
C MET A 109 -16.19 5.29 1.97
N ASN A 110 -16.69 4.46 1.05
CA ASN A 110 -17.08 3.08 1.22
C ASN A 110 -16.57 2.24 0.05
N SER A 111 -16.87 0.94 0.04
CA SER A 111 -16.39 0.02 -1.00
C SER A 111 -16.82 0.37 -2.43
N GLU A 112 -17.89 1.14 -2.60
CA GLU A 112 -18.45 1.48 -3.93
C GLU A 112 -17.88 2.80 -4.48
N ASN A 113 -17.42 3.71 -3.62
CA ASN A 113 -16.97 5.06 -4.03
C ASN A 113 -15.51 5.37 -3.68
N GLN A 114 -14.77 4.43 -3.08
CA GLN A 114 -13.33 4.59 -2.86
C GLN A 114 -12.60 4.73 -4.19
N ARG A 115 -11.50 5.48 -4.18
CA ARG A 115 -10.77 5.87 -5.40
C ARG A 115 -9.26 5.59 -5.36
N TYR A 116 -8.80 4.79 -4.41
CA TYR A 116 -7.38 4.66 -4.08
C TYR A 116 -6.79 3.28 -4.39
N PHE A 117 -7.57 2.22 -4.26
CA PHE A 117 -7.06 0.85 -4.38
C PHE A 117 -7.79 0.07 -5.49
N GLY A 118 -7.05 -0.45 -6.45
CA GLY A 118 -7.56 -1.30 -7.52
C GLY A 118 -7.70 -0.57 -8.86
N ASP A 119 -7.76 -1.36 -9.92
CA ASP A 119 -7.65 -0.89 -11.31
C ASP A 119 -8.94 -0.23 -11.83
N TRP A 120 -10.08 -0.55 -11.22
CA TRP A 120 -11.41 -0.07 -11.62
C TRP A 120 -11.79 1.28 -11.01
N VAL A 121 -10.94 1.81 -10.15
CA VAL A 121 -11.15 3.09 -9.47
C VAL A 121 -10.01 4.04 -9.82
N SER A 122 -10.26 5.35 -9.75
CA SER A 122 -9.21 6.33 -10.04
C SER A 122 -9.35 7.59 -9.21
N PHE A 123 -8.20 8.07 -8.73
CA PHE A 123 -8.05 9.39 -8.12
C PHE A 123 -7.49 10.33 -9.18
N GLU A 124 -8.27 11.34 -9.58
CA GLU A 124 -7.88 12.29 -10.65
C GLU A 124 -7.40 11.59 -11.93
N GLY A 125 -8.06 10.49 -12.31
CA GLY A 125 -7.73 9.70 -13.51
C GLY A 125 -6.58 8.71 -13.35
N HIS A 126 -6.02 8.55 -12.14
CA HIS A 126 -4.92 7.62 -11.85
C HIS A 126 -5.39 6.51 -10.89
N ALA A 127 -5.23 5.26 -11.31
CA ALA A 127 -5.50 4.09 -10.47
C ALA A 127 -4.36 3.82 -9.46
N ASP A 128 -4.61 2.97 -8.47
CA ASP A 128 -3.63 2.45 -7.50
C ASP A 128 -2.84 3.53 -6.72
N VAL A 129 -3.34 4.76 -6.63
CA VAL A 129 -2.70 5.87 -5.89
C VAL A 129 -2.56 5.58 -4.39
N GLY A 130 -3.39 4.70 -3.84
CA GLY A 130 -3.26 4.20 -2.47
C GLY A 130 -1.95 3.45 -2.21
N TYR A 131 -1.40 2.74 -3.21
CA TYR A 131 -0.11 2.06 -3.10
C TYR A 131 1.05 3.06 -2.99
N TYR A 132 0.98 4.15 -3.77
CA TYR A 132 1.93 5.26 -3.67
C TYR A 132 1.92 5.89 -2.27
N LEU A 133 0.73 6.27 -1.79
CA LEU A 133 0.59 6.91 -0.49
C LEU A 133 0.99 5.97 0.66
N GLY A 134 0.62 4.68 0.57
CA GLY A 134 1.00 3.66 1.55
C GLY A 134 2.51 3.49 1.64
N ALA A 135 3.20 3.40 0.50
CA ALA A 135 4.66 3.32 0.47
C ALA A 135 5.30 4.57 1.10
N ARG A 136 4.84 5.78 0.75
CA ARG A 136 5.33 7.03 1.36
C ARG A 136 5.09 7.07 2.87
N PHE A 137 3.93 6.60 3.33
CA PHE A 137 3.60 6.55 4.74
C PHE A 137 4.52 5.57 5.50
N VAL A 138 4.73 4.36 4.99
CA VAL A 138 5.62 3.39 5.65
C VAL A 138 7.08 3.84 5.59
N GLN A 139 7.54 4.44 4.49
CA GLN A 139 8.86 5.08 4.42
C GLN A 139 9.01 6.18 5.48
N TYR A 140 7.96 6.96 5.76
CA TYR A 140 7.95 7.93 6.85
C TYR A 140 8.13 7.24 8.22
N LEU A 141 7.41 6.14 8.49
CA LEU A 141 7.55 5.38 9.74
C LEU A 141 8.99 4.88 9.93
N LEU A 142 9.58 4.35 8.86
CA LEU A 142 10.94 3.79 8.84
C LEU A 142 12.05 4.83 9.06
N ARG A 143 11.75 6.13 9.03
CA ARG A 143 12.71 7.18 9.45
C ARG A 143 12.98 7.15 10.95
N SER A 144 12.07 6.59 11.74
CA SER A 144 12.09 6.63 13.20
C SER A 144 12.05 5.27 13.88
N ASP A 145 11.77 4.21 13.13
CA ASP A 145 11.69 2.84 13.64
C ASP A 145 12.23 1.84 12.60
N CYS A 146 12.52 0.61 13.04
CA CYS A 146 12.95 -0.45 12.12
C CYS A 146 11.77 -1.21 11.54
N PHE A 147 11.99 -1.91 10.42
CA PHE A 147 10.95 -2.67 9.73
C PHE A 147 10.26 -3.70 10.64
N ASP A 148 11.03 -4.42 11.47
CA ASP A 148 10.50 -5.41 12.42
C ASP A 148 9.52 -4.80 13.44
N SER A 149 9.77 -3.58 13.90
CA SER A 149 8.83 -2.86 14.76
C SER A 149 7.61 -2.39 13.97
N VAL A 150 7.84 -1.80 12.79
CA VAL A 150 6.76 -1.24 11.95
C VAL A 150 5.73 -2.31 11.66
N ILE A 151 6.11 -3.49 11.18
CA ILE A 151 5.16 -4.57 10.84
C ILE A 151 4.32 -5.07 12.03
N ASN A 152 4.70 -4.73 13.26
CA ASN A 152 4.02 -5.09 14.50
C ASN A 152 3.13 -3.98 15.08
N TYR A 153 3.01 -2.83 14.39
CA TYR A 153 2.17 -1.73 14.88
C TYR A 153 0.71 -2.15 15.10
N THR A 154 0.13 -1.67 16.21
CA THR A 154 -1.32 -1.77 16.45
C THR A 154 -2.06 -0.73 15.63
N PHE A 155 -3.38 -0.90 15.47
CA PHE A 155 -4.19 0.10 14.78
C PHE A 155 -4.07 1.50 15.40
N GLU A 156 -4.09 1.61 16.74
CA GLU A 156 -3.97 2.90 17.44
C GLU A 156 -2.63 3.59 17.16
N ARG A 157 -1.57 2.78 17.03
CA ARG A 157 -0.24 3.26 16.65
C ARG A 157 -0.23 3.74 15.20
N VAL A 158 -0.80 2.96 14.27
CA VAL A 158 -0.94 3.34 12.85
C VAL A 158 -1.72 4.64 12.72
N GLN A 159 -2.85 4.78 13.41
CA GLN A 159 -3.65 6.01 13.41
C GLN A 159 -2.86 7.21 13.93
N THR A 160 -2.22 7.07 15.08
CA THR A 160 -1.41 8.16 15.67
C THR A 160 -0.30 8.61 14.74
N GLU A 161 0.39 7.68 14.08
CA GLU A 161 1.48 8.01 13.16
C GLU A 161 0.97 8.52 11.81
N PHE A 162 -0.20 8.07 11.36
CA PHE A 162 -0.84 8.60 10.15
C PHE A 162 -1.27 10.05 10.33
N ASP A 163 -1.86 10.41 11.48
CA ASP A 163 -2.22 11.80 11.78
C ASP A 163 -0.98 12.72 11.72
N LYS A 164 0.14 12.29 12.32
CA LYS A 164 1.42 13.02 12.24
C LYS A 164 1.98 13.10 10.83
N PHE A 165 1.83 12.03 10.05
CA PHE A 165 2.26 11.98 8.65
C PHE A 165 1.47 12.99 7.80
N VAL A 166 0.16 13.09 7.98
CA VAL A 166 -0.70 14.07 7.29
C VAL A 166 -0.33 15.51 7.68
N ASP A 167 -0.01 15.74 8.96
CA ASP A 167 0.38 17.07 9.47
C ASP A 167 1.83 17.46 9.14
N SER A 168 2.65 16.52 8.67
CA SER A 168 4.03 16.81 8.28
C SER A 168 4.10 17.49 6.91
N ASN A 169 4.81 18.62 6.84
CA ASN A 169 5.14 19.34 5.60
C ASN A 169 6.31 18.69 4.86
#